data_AF-A0A2S5Z4P6-F1
#
_entry.id   AF-A0A2S5Z4P6-F1
#
_cell.length_a   1.000
_cell.length_b   1.000
_cell.length_c   1.000
_cell.angle_alpha   90.00
_cell.angle_beta   90.00
_cell.angle_gamma   90.00
#
_symmetry.space_group_name_H-M   'P 1'
#
loop_
_entity.id
_entity.type
_entity.pdbx_description
1 polymer ?
#
loop_
_entity_poly.entity_id
_entity_poly.type
_entity_poly.pdbx_seq_one_letter_code
_entity_poly.pdbx_strand_id
1 'polypeptide(L)' 'MSIVIHHGHPGSYKSFGVLQRHAIPALKEGRTVVTNIRGFDSLEKVEEALNETLPEEAAILNVNTEGREEKAYMARWFHW' A
#
# COMPACT_ATOMS: atom_id res chain seq x y z
N MET A 1 -8.65 -15.96 -0.80
CA MET A 1 -8.09 -14.71 -0.24
C MET A 1 -7.18 -15.08 0.92
N SER A 2 -5.90 -14.72 0.85
CA SER A 2 -4.96 -14.91 1.95
C SER A 2 -4.77 -13.61 2.73
N ILE A 3 -4.84 -13.68 4.05
CA ILE A 3 -4.50 -12.58 4.94
C ILE A 3 -3.06 -12.80 5.42
N VAL A 4 -2.22 -11.77 5.34
CA VAL A 4 -0.85 -11.79 5.87
C VAL A 4 -0.74 -10.74 6.97
N ILE A 5 -0.28 -11.15 8.15
CA ILE A 5 -0.05 -10.26 9.28
C ILE A 5 1.47 -10.10 9.46
N HIS A 6 1.96 -8.88 9.30
CA HIS A 6 3.37 -8.54 9.52
C HIS A 6 3.50 -7.67 10.77
N HIS A 7 4.11 -8.21 11.82
CA HIS A 7 4.26 -7.55 13.12
C HIS A 7 5.73 -7.29 13.45
N GLY A 8 6.00 -6.17 14.12
CA GLY A 8 7.33 -5.84 14.60
C GLY A 8 7.35 -4.57 15.47
N HIS A 9 8.38 -4.47 16.32
CA HIS A 9 8.63 -3.34 17.20
C HIS A 9 8.78 -2.01 16.41
N PRO A 10 8.63 -0.84 17.05
CA PRO A 10 9.02 0.44 16.42
C PRO A 10 10.45 0.36 15.88
N GLY A 11 10.70 0.88 14.68
CA GLY A 11 12.01 0.82 14.02
C GLY A 11 12.35 -0.52 13.32
N SER A 12 11.53 -1.56 13.44
CA SER A 12 11.78 -2.88 12.78
C SER A 12 11.48 -2.92 11.28
N TYR A 13 11.22 -1.77 10.64
CA TYR A 13 10.87 -1.67 9.22
C TYR A 13 9.61 -2.46 8.79
N LYS A 14 8.68 -2.76 9.71
CA LYS A 14 7.46 -3.53 9.38
C LYS A 14 6.66 -2.99 8.18
N SER A 15 6.49 -1.67 8.07
CA SER A 15 5.76 -1.06 6.94
C SER A 15 6.51 -1.24 5.63
N PHE A 16 7.82 -0.97 5.62
CA PHE A 16 8.67 -1.17 4.46
C PHE A 16 8.72 -2.65 4.03
N GLY A 17 8.76 -3.56 5.01
CA GLY A 17 8.75 -5.00 4.77
C GLY A 17 7.46 -5.50 4.10
N VAL A 18 6.31 -4.88 4.39
CA VAL A 18 5.05 -5.16 3.68
C VAL A 18 5.07 -4.58 2.28
N LEU A 19 5.59 -3.35 2.11
CA LEU A 19 5.70 -2.73 0.79
C LEU A 19 6.53 -3.59 -0.15
N GLN A 20 7.74 -3.98 0.26
CA GLN A 20 8.65 -4.75 -0.60
C GLN A 20 8.15 -6.16 -0.91
N ARG A 21 7.56 -6.85 0.06
CA ARG A 21 7.16 -8.27 -0.13
C ARG A 21 5.80 -8.43 -0.80
N HIS A 22 4.94 -7.41 -0.75
CA HIS A 22 3.55 -7.54 -1.17
C HIS A 22 3.09 -6.41 -2.08
N ALA A 23 3.28 -5.14 -1.71
CA ALA A 23 2.78 -4.03 -2.51
C ALA A 23 3.52 -3.86 -3.83
N ILE A 24 4.86 -3.87 -3.81
CA ILE A 24 5.68 -3.72 -5.03
C ILE A 24 5.44 -4.88 -6.01
N PRO A 25 5.46 -6.17 -5.61
CA PRO A 25 5.10 -7.25 -6.50
C PRO A 25 3.68 -7.11 -7.09
N ALA A 26 2.70 -6.70 -6.28
CA ALA A 26 1.34 -6.49 -6.78
C ALA A 26 1.27 -5.36 -7.83
N LEU A 27 2.00 -4.26 -7.63
CA LEU A 27 2.08 -3.19 -8.64
C LEU A 27 2.75 -3.68 -9.93
N LYS A 28 3.80 -4.49 -9.84
CA LYS A 28 4.47 -5.11 -11.00
C LYS A 28 3.56 -6.06 -11.78
N GLU A 29 2.57 -6.66 -11.10
CA GLU A 29 1.50 -7.46 -11.72
C GLU A 29 0.37 -6.60 -12.32
N GLY A 30 0.49 -5.27 -12.32
CA GLY A 30 -0.53 -4.34 -12.84
C GLY A 30 -1.73 -4.18 -11.91
N ARG A 31 -1.59 -4.50 -10.62
CA ARG A 31 -2.71 -4.47 -9.67
C ARG A 31 -2.82 -3.13 -8.97
N THR A 32 -4.04 -2.78 -8.58
CA THR A 32 -4.28 -1.64 -7.68
C THR A 32 -3.91 -1.98 -6.24
N VAL A 33 -3.09 -1.14 -5.62
CA VAL A 33 -2.76 -1.18 -4.19
C VAL A 33 -3.51 -0.08 -3.45
N VAL A 34 -4.36 -0.47 -2.50
CA VAL A 34 -5.02 0.44 -1.57
C VAL A 34 -4.21 0.49 -0.27
N THR A 35 -3.85 1.68 0.20
CA THR A 35 -2.95 1.84 1.35
C THR A 35 -3.24 3.11 2.15
N ASN A 36 -2.88 3.13 3.43
CA ASN A 36 -2.82 4.35 4.24
C ASN A 36 -1.39 4.68 4.70
N ILE A 37 -0.38 4.05 4.10
CA ILE A 37 1.03 4.32 4.40
C ILE A 37 1.38 5.71 3.85
N ARG A 38 1.79 6.60 4.75
CA ARG A 38 2.22 7.96 4.41
C ARG A 38 3.47 7.92 3.53
N GLY A 39 3.45 8.72 2.46
CA GLY A 39 4.53 8.81 1.47
C GLY A 39 4.52 7.72 0.39
N PHE A 40 3.57 6.77 0.45
CA PHE A 40 3.35 5.79 -0.61
C PHE A 40 2.07 6.17 -1.39
N ASP A 41 2.21 7.19 -2.24
CA ASP A 41 1.10 7.89 -2.90
C ASP A 41 1.31 8.13 -4.40
N SER A 42 2.49 7.82 -4.94
CA SER A 42 2.86 8.12 -6.33
C SER A 42 3.54 6.92 -6.97
N LEU A 43 3.04 6.49 -8.13
CA LEU A 43 3.68 5.46 -8.95
C LEU A 43 5.02 5.94 -9.48
N GLU A 44 5.11 7.20 -9.93
CA GLU A 44 6.33 7.80 -10.45
C GLU A 44 7.49 7.71 -9.45
N LYS A 45 7.23 8.00 -8.16
CA LYS A 45 8.25 7.85 -7.10
C LYS A 45 8.67 6.39 -6.91
N VAL A 46 7.75 5.46 -7.08
CA VAL A 46 8.05 4.02 -6.98
C VAL A 46 8.90 3.58 -8.17
N GLU A 47 8.56 4.01 -9.38
CA GLU A 47 9.32 3.73 -10.61
C GLU A 47 10.73 4.32 -10.52
N GLU A 48 10.87 5.56 -10.05
CA GLU A 48 12.17 6.20 -9.80
C GLU A 48 13.00 5.41 -8.77
N ALA A 49 12.38 5.00 -7.65
CA ALA A 49 13.07 4.25 -6.60
C ALA A 49 13.47 2.84 -7.03
N LEU A 50 12.72 2.20 -7.92
CA LEU A 50 12.99 0.87 -8.45
C LEU A 50 13.83 0.88 -9.73
N ASN A 51 13.95 2.04 -10.40
CA ASN A 51 14.53 2.20 -11.72
C ASN A 51 13.87 1.25 -12.75
N GLU A 52 12.54 1.16 -12.73
CA GLU A 52 11.73 0.27 -13.56
C GLU A 52 10.36 0.89 -13.82
N THR A 53 9.83 0.71 -15.03
CA THR A 53 8.48 1.15 -15.42
C THR A 53 7.45 0.11 -14.99
N LEU A 54 6.40 0.54 -14.30
CA LEU A 54 5.29 -0.31 -13.89
C LEU A 54 4.24 -0.42 -15.02
N PRO A 55 3.41 -1.48 -15.03
CA PRO A 55 2.32 -1.59 -15.99
C PRO A 55 1.32 -0.42 -15.89
N GLU A 56 0.73 -0.02 -17.01
CA GLU A 56 -0.23 1.10 -17.07
C GLU A 56 -1.48 0.85 -16.20
N GLU A 57 -1.83 -0.41 -15.96
CA GLU A 57 -2.97 -0.81 -15.13
C GLU A 57 -2.69 -0.69 -13.62
N ALA A 58 -1.41 -0.57 -13.23
CA ALA A 58 -1.04 -0.42 -11.83
C ALA A 58 -1.57 0.91 -11.29
N ALA A 59 -2.05 0.90 -10.04
CA ALA A 59 -2.56 2.11 -9.39
C ALA A 59 -2.30 2.08 -7.89
N ILE A 60 -2.03 3.25 -7.32
CA ILE A 60 -1.95 3.44 -5.86
C ILE A 60 -3.12 4.30 -5.42
N LEU A 61 -3.98 3.76 -4.57
CA LEU A 61 -5.07 4.49 -3.93
C LEU A 61 -4.70 4.74 -2.47
N ASN A 62 -4.19 5.94 -2.19
CA ASN A 62 -3.86 6.35 -0.84
C ASN A 62 -5.13 6.85 -0.11
N VAL A 63 -5.49 6.17 0.96
CA VAL A 63 -6.65 6.50 1.79
C VAL A 63 -6.16 7.25 3.01
N ASN A 64 -6.64 8.49 3.18
CA ASN A 64 -6.41 9.24 4.39
C ASN A 64 -7.11 8.54 5.57
N THR A 65 -6.39 8.32 6.66
CA THR A 65 -6.95 7.76 7.89
C THR A 65 -6.52 8.55 9.13
N GLU A 66 -6.22 9.84 8.98
CA GLU A 66 -5.79 10.66 10.11
C GLU A 66 -6.98 11.10 10.97
N GLY A 67 -8.10 11.46 10.34
CA GLY A 67 -9.32 11.85 11.02
C GLY A 67 -10.20 10.68 11.47
N ARG A 68 -11.19 10.99 12.31
CA ARG A 68 -12.07 9.98 12.93
C ARG A 68 -13.08 9.43 11.94
N GLU A 69 -13.60 10.27 11.05
CA GLU A 69 -14.61 9.89 10.06
C GLU A 69 -14.00 8.97 9.00
N GLU A 70 -12.80 9.30 8.54
CA GLU A 70 -12.03 8.58 7.54
C GLU A 70 -11.65 7.17 8.03
N LYS A 71 -11.20 7.06 9.29
CA LYS A 71 -11.00 5.77 9.95
C LYS A 71 -12.29 4.95 9.99
N ALA A 72 -13.42 5.59 10.27
CA ALA A 72 -14.71 4.90 10.33
C ALA A 72 -15.14 4.38 8.95
N TYR A 73 -14.86 5.11 7.86
CA TYR A 73 -15.06 4.61 6.50
C TYR A 73 -14.19 3.38 6.22
N MET A 74 -12.90 3.44 6.53
CA MET A 74 -11.99 2.32 6.23
C MET A 74 -12.31 1.07 7.08
N ALA A 75 -12.76 1.23 8.31
CA ALA A 75 -13.21 0.12 9.17
C ALA A 75 -14.44 -0.62 8.61
N ARG A 76 -15.23 0.02 7.76
CA ARG A 76 -16.44 -0.56 7.14
C ARG A 76 -16.20 -1.09 5.72
N TRP A 77 -14.98 -0.99 5.20
CA TRP A 77 -14.61 -1.44 3.86
C TRP A 77 -14.85 -2.95 3.62
N PHE A 78 -15.05 -3.74 4.69
CA PHE A 78 -15.32 -5.18 4.63
C PHE A 78 -16.82 -5.53 4.56
N HIS A 79 -17.72 -4.54 4.44
CA HIS A 79 -19.14 -4.82 4.22
C HIS A 79 -19.34 -5.12 2.72
N TRP A 80 -19.42 -6.41 2.41
CA TRP A 80 -19.76 -6.92 1.08
C TRP A 80 -21.28 -7.08 0.99
#